data_AF-A0A1F5EJZ6-F1
#
_entry.id   AF-A0A1F5EJZ6-F1
#
_cell.length_a   1.000
_cell.length_b   1.000
_cell.length_c   1.000
_cell.angle_alpha   90.00
_cell.angle_beta   90.00
_cell.angle_gamma   90.00
#
_symmetry.space_group_name_H-M   'P 1'
#
loop_
_entity.id
_entity.type
_entity.pdbx_description
1 polymer ?
#
loop_
_entity_poly.entity_id
_entity_poly.type
_entity_poly.pdbx_seq_one_letter_code
_entity_poly.pdbx_strand_id
1 'polypeptide(L)' 'MDLLFLGMTLSVIGEVLIGLAVFNVHRHIVREHKIDKDVLIAMRREKWMAICGILFIAFGYFFQLYANGYFS' A
#
# COMPACT_ATOMS: atom_id res chain seq x y z
N MET A 1 16.48 7.52 -18.05
CA MET A 1 15.64 6.57 -17.29
C MET A 1 14.21 7.03 -17.46
N ASP A 2 13.42 6.29 -18.22
CA ASP A 2 12.06 6.67 -18.59
C ASP A 2 11.20 6.92 -17.34
N LEU A 3 10.50 8.06 -17.28
CA LEU A 3 9.60 8.40 -16.18
C LEU A 3 8.51 7.32 -15.97
N LEU A 4 8.16 6.60 -17.05
CA LEU A 4 7.30 5.42 -17.03
C LEU A 4 7.85 4.32 -16.12
N PHE A 5 9.16 4.08 -16.16
CA PHE A 5 9.82 3.07 -15.33
C PHE A 5 9.77 3.47 -13.84
N LEU A 6 9.96 4.75 -13.53
CA LEU A 6 9.81 5.27 -12.17
C LEU A 6 8.36 5.18 -11.68
N GLY A 7 7.37 5.55 -12.48
CA GLY A 7 5.96 5.42 -12.10
C GLY A 7 5.54 3.97 -11.87
N MET A 8 5.96 3.05 -12.75
CA MET A 8 5.63 1.64 -12.66
C MET A 8 6.30 0.96 -11.45
N THR A 9 7.57 1.28 -11.17
CA THR A 9 8.27 0.76 -9.99
C THR A 9 7.64 1.27 -8.69
N LEU A 10 7.24 2.55 -8.63
CA LEU A 10 6.54 3.11 -7.47
C LEU A 10 5.18 2.42 -7.23
N SER A 11 4.44 2.12 -8.29
CA SER A 11 3.16 1.38 -8.21
C SER A 11 3.36 -0.04 -7.69
N VAL A 12 4.34 -0.79 -8.22
CA VAL A 12 4.63 -2.16 -7.75
C VAL A 12 5.06 -2.17 -6.29
N ILE A 13 5.91 -1.22 -5.87
CA ILE A 13 6.32 -1.10 -4.46
C ILE A 13 5.10 -0.81 -3.56
N GLY A 14 4.19 0.07 -4.00
CA GLY A 14 2.95 0.37 -3.29
C GLY A 14 2.03 -0.85 -3.15
N GLU A 15 1.82 -1.63 -4.22
CA GLU A 15 1.01 -2.86 -4.16
C GLU A 15 1.61 -3.91 -3.23
N VAL A 16 2.94 -4.10 -3.27
CA VAL A 16 3.64 -5.05 -2.39
C VAL A 16 3.48 -4.65 -0.92
N LEU A 17 3.57 -3.36 -0.58
CA LEU A 17 3.34 -2.86 0.78
C LEU A 17 1.92 -3.15 1.28
N ILE A 18 0.90 -2.96 0.42
CA ILE A 18 -0.49 -3.30 0.77
C ILE A 18 -0.64 -4.81 0.97
N GLY A 19 -0.09 -5.61 0.06
CA GLY A 19 -0.13 -7.07 0.16
C GLY A 19 0.49 -7.59 1.45
N LEU A 20 1.64 -7.03 1.85
CA LEU A 20 2.29 -7.35 3.13
C LEU A 20 1.46 -6.92 4.34
N ALA A 21 0.85 -5.74 4.30
CA ALA A 21 -0.01 -5.26 5.38
C ALA A 21 -1.25 -6.17 5.57
N VAL A 22 -1.90 -6.57 4.48
CA VAL A 22 -3.06 -7.50 4.53
C VAL A 22 -2.62 -8.88 5.01
N PHE A 23 -1.48 -9.39 4.51
CA PHE A 23 -0.95 -10.69 4.92
C PHE A 23 -0.64 -10.75 6.41
N ASN A 24 -0.05 -9.68 6.95
CA ASN A 24 0.33 -9.62 8.35
C ASN A 24 -0.88 -9.49 9.28
N VAL A 25 -1.90 -8.70 8.90
CA VAL A 25 -3.21 -8.67 9.59
C VAL A 25 -3.86 -10.05 9.58
N HIS A 26 -3.90 -10.74 8.43
CA HIS A 26 -4.50 -12.06 8.33
C HIS A 26 -3.80 -13.07 9.23
N ARG A 27 -2.45 -13.07 9.24
CA ARG A 27 -1.65 -13.92 10.13
C ARG A 27 -1.88 -13.60 11.60
N HIS A 28 -2.03 -12.33 11.96
CA HIS A 28 -2.27 -11.91 13.35
C HIS A 28 -3.65 -12.35 13.85
N ILE A 29 -4.70 -12.18 13.03
CA ILE A 29 -6.07 -12.62 13.34
C ILE A 29 -6.16 -14.14 13.49
N VAL A 30 -5.53 -14.89 12.58
CA VAL A 30 -5.54 -16.36 12.61
C VAL A 30 -4.81 -16.91 13.85
N ARG A 31 -3.74 -16.24 14.29
CA ARG A 31 -2.96 -16.68 15.45
C ARG A 31 -3.65 -16.41 16.79
N GLU A 32 -4.36 -15.29 16.92
CA GLU A 32 -5.03 -14.91 18.16
C GLU A 32 -6.42 -15.54 18.32
N HIS A 33 -7.12 -15.87 17.21
CA HIS A 33 -8.45 -16.51 17.19
C HIS A 33 -9.57 -15.78 17.99
N LYS A 34 -9.24 -14.65 18.65
CA LYS A 34 -10.11 -13.64 19.26
C LYS A 34 -9.59 -12.25 18.90
N ILE A 35 -10.49 -11.35 18.51
CA ILE A 35 -10.14 -9.94 18.30
C ILE A 35 -10.13 -9.27 19.69
N ASP A 36 -8.99 -9.36 20.38
CA ASP A 36 -8.78 -8.64 21.64
C ASP A 36 -8.43 -7.16 21.38
N LYS A 37 -8.42 -6.36 22.45
CA LYS A 37 -8.16 -4.91 22.34
C LYS A 37 -6.75 -4.63 21.80
N ASP A 38 -5.78 -5.47 22.14
CA ASP A 38 -4.41 -5.40 21.61
C ASP A 38 -4.35 -5.62 20.09
N VAL A 39 -5.09 -6.61 19.57
CA VAL A 39 -5.21 -6.89 18.14
C VAL A 39 -5.83 -5.70 17.41
N LEU A 40 -6.85 -5.07 18.00
CA LEU A 40 -7.50 -3.86 17.46
C LEU A 40 -6.54 -2.66 17.37
N ILE A 41 -5.66 -2.48 18.36
CA ILE A 41 -4.65 -1.42 18.36
C ILE A 41 -3.56 -1.72 17.33
N ALA A 42 -3.11 -2.97 17.22
CA ALA A 42 -2.15 -3.41 16.20
C ALA A 42 -2.71 -3.22 14.78
N MET A 43 -3.97 -3.61 14.55
CA MET A 43 -4.67 -3.40 13.28
C MET A 43 -4.81 -1.92 12.92
N ARG A 44 -5.01 -1.02 13.90
CA ARG A 44 -5.07 0.42 13.64
C ARG A 44 -3.73 0.94 13.10
N ARG A 45 -2.60 0.44 13.63
CA ARG A 45 -1.25 0.79 13.15
C ARG A 45 -0.97 0.22 11.77
N GLU A 46 -1.42 -1.01 11.49
CA GLU A 46 -1.31 -1.62 10.15
C GLU A 46 -2.19 -0.93 9.12
N LYS A 47 -3.36 -0.43 9.51
CA LYS A 47 -4.22 0.39 8.64
C LYS A 47 -3.49 1.64 8.14
N TRP A 48 -2.65 2.26 8.97
CA TRP A 48 -1.80 3.38 8.54
C TRP A 48 -0.74 2.94 7.52
N MET A 49 -0.13 1.76 7.67
CA MET A 49 0.79 1.22 6.66
C MET A 49 0.08 0.94 5.33
N ALA A 50 -1.13 0.38 5.37
CA ALA A 50 -1.94 0.17 4.18
C ALA A 50 -2.33 1.50 3.49
N ILE A 51 -2.71 2.52 4.25
CA ILE A 51 -3.01 3.87 3.74
C ILE A 51 -1.77 4.49 3.08
N CYS A 52 -0.59 4.35 3.69
CA CYS A 52 0.66 4.80 3.09
C CYS A 52 0.97 4.07 1.78
N GLY A 53 0.72 2.76 1.70
CA GLY A 53 0.83 1.99 0.45
C GLY A 53 -0.11 2.49 -0.64
N ILE A 54 -1.39 2.74 -0.30
CA ILE A 54 -2.37 3.30 -1.24
C ILE A 54 -1.95 4.68 -1.74
N LEU A 55 -1.42 5.54 -0.87
CA LEU A 55 -0.89 6.84 -1.26
C LEU A 55 0.28 6.69 -2.23
N PHE A 56 1.20 5.75 -1.99
CA PHE A 56 2.31 5.46 -2.88
C PHE A 56 1.84 5.03 -4.28
N ILE A 57 0.84 4.15 -4.37
CA ILE A 57 0.23 3.75 -5.64
C ILE A 57 -0.42 4.95 -6.33
N ALA A 58 -1.20 5.75 -5.59
CA ALA A 58 -1.86 6.93 -6.14
C ALA A 58 -0.85 7.95 -6.70
N PHE A 59 0.26 8.18 -6.00
CA PHE A 59 1.34 9.03 -6.48
C PHE A 59 2.05 8.44 -7.72
N GLY A 60 2.33 7.14 -7.74
CA GLY A 60 2.91 6.45 -8.90
C GLY A 60 2.02 6.57 -10.14
N TYR A 61 0.72 6.37 -9.97
CA TYR A 61 -0.29 6.54 -11.02
C TYR A 61 -0.39 7.99 -11.51
N PHE A 62 -0.36 8.97 -10.59
CA PHE A 62 -0.38 10.39 -10.95
C PHE A 62 0.86 10.80 -11.76
N PHE A 63 2.04 10.29 -11.38
CA PHE A 63 3.28 10.47 -12.13
C PHE A 63 3.20 9.85 -13.53
N GLN A 64 2.62 8.65 -13.63
CA GLN A 64 2.42 7.95 -14.91
C GLN A 64 1.45 8.71 -15.83
N LEU A 65 0.39 9.33 -15.28
CA LEU A 65 -0.56 10.16 -16.03
C LEU A 65 0.08 11.45 -16.53
N TYR A 66 0.84 12.14 -15.67
CA TYR A 66 1.54 13.37 -16.05
C TYR A 66 2.59 13.09 -17.12
N ALA A 67 3.30 11.97 -17.03
CA ALA A 67 4.30 11.53 -18.01
C ALA A 67 3.69 11.11 -19.36
N ASN A 68 2.46 10.58 -19.38
CA ASN A 68 1.75 10.22 -20.62
C ASN A 68 1.11 11.42 -21.33
N GLY A 69 1.29 12.66 -20.83
CA GLY A 69 0.84 13.86 -21.53
C GLY A 69 -0.68 14.08 -21.51
N TYR A 70 -1.41 13.48 -20.57
CA TYR A 70 -2.85 13.73 -20.39
C TYR A 70 -3.14 15.15 -19.87
N PHE A 71 -2.13 15.87 -19.40
CA PHE A 71 -2.15 17.33 -19.23
C PHE A 71 -1.30 17.93 -20.36
N SER A 72 -1.94 18.15 -21.52
CA SER A 72 -1.48 19.18 -22.47
C SER A 72 -1.76 20.57 -21.92
#